data_AF-A0A3D5F181-F1
#
_entry.id   AF-A0A3D5F181-F1
#
_cell.length_a   1.000
_cell.length_b   1.000
_cell.length_c   1.000
_cell.angle_alpha   90.00
_cell.angle_beta   90.00
_cell.angle_gamma   90.00
#
_symmetry.space_group_name_H-M   'P 1'
#
loop_
_entity.id
_entity.type
_entity.pdbx_description
1 polymer ?
#
loop_
_entity_poly.entity_id
_entity_poly.type
_entity_poly.pdbx_seq_one_letter_code
_entity_poly.pdbx_strand_id
1 'polypeptide(L)'
;MRVTPALFHHAEALLAELLRLNFAADQVVAAYFRRNRELGHGERGFVAELVFAVLRRKRSLAARCAGDLNSRRLLLAALAC
;
A
#
# COMPACT_ATOMS: atom_id res chain seq x y z
N MET A 1 -12.64 0.58 -10.69
CA MET A 1 -11.93 -0.71 -10.52
C MET A 1 -12.49 -1.40 -9.27
N ARG A 2 -12.75 -2.71 -9.28
CA ARG A 2 -13.26 -3.43 -8.09
C ARG A 2 -12.10 -3.78 -7.17
N VAL A 3 -12.17 -3.39 -5.90
CA VAL A 3 -11.21 -3.82 -4.89
C VAL A 3 -11.50 -5.27 -4.53
N THR A 4 -10.57 -6.18 -4.81
CA THR A 4 -10.67 -7.58 -4.40
C THR A 4 -9.85 -7.81 -3.12
N PRO A 5 -10.21 -8.82 -2.30
CA PRO A 5 -9.42 -9.16 -1.12
C PRO A 5 -7.95 -9.48 -1.44
N ALA A 6 -7.70 -10.16 -2.56
CA ALA A 6 -6.34 -10.47 -3.02
C ALA A 6 -5.55 -9.20 -3.35
N LEU A 7 -6.15 -8.25 -4.06
CA LEU A 7 -5.50 -6.99 -4.41
C LEU A 7 -5.18 -6.15 -3.18
N PHE A 8 -6.12 -6.13 -2.23
CA PHE A 8 -5.91 -5.46 -0.95
C PHE A 8 -4.78 -6.13 -0.14
N HIS A 9 -4.69 -7.46 -0.16
CA HIS A 9 -3.58 -8.19 0.48
C HIS A 9 -2.23 -7.81 -0.12
N HIS A 10 -2.13 -7.65 -1.45
CA HIS A 10 -0.89 -7.18 -2.06
C HIS A 10 -0.51 -5.76 -1.63
N ALA A 11 -1.48 -4.85 -1.50
CA ALA A 11 -1.22 -3.51 -0.99
C ALA A 11 -0.76 -3.54 0.48
N GLU A 12 -1.36 -4.40 1.31
CA GLU A 12 -1.00 -4.61 2.71
C GLU A 12 0.44 -5.12 2.86
N ALA A 13 0.80 -6.15 2.10
CA ALA A 13 2.15 -6.71 2.09
C ALA A 13 3.19 -5.70 1.60
N LEU A 14 2.90 -4.99 0.51
CA LEU A 14 3.81 -3.97 -0.02
C LEU A 14 3.99 -2.79 0.94
N LEU A 15 2.92 -2.32 1.59
CA LEU A 15 3.03 -1.26 2.59
C LEU A 15 3.85 -1.72 3.80
N ALA A 16 3.69 -2.96 4.24
CA ALA A 16 4.51 -3.52 5.32
C ALA A 16 6.00 -3.58 4.95
N GLU A 17 6.35 -3.97 3.72
CA GLU A 17 7.73 -3.91 3.22
C GLU A 17 8.26 -2.48 3.20
N LEU A 18 7.49 -1.52 2.69
CA LEU A 18 7.87 -0.11 2.61
C LEU A 18 8.07 0.57 3.96
N LEU A 19 7.29 0.18 4.97
CA LEU A 19 7.42 0.74 6.32
C LEU A 19 8.61 0.15 7.09
N ARG A 20 9.12 -1.02 6.68
CA ARG A 20 10.24 -1.72 7.34
C ARG A 20 11.59 -1.43 6.69
N LEU A 21 11.61 -1.31 5.37
CA LEU A 21 12.84 -1.18 4.59
C LEU A 21 13.25 0.28 4.43
N ASN A 22 14.55 0.56 4.56
CA ASN A 22 15.12 1.91 4.42
C ASN A 22 15.57 2.23 2.98
N PHE A 23 14.90 1.66 1.98
CA PHE A 23 15.17 1.89 0.55
C PHE A 23 14.21 2.95 -0.02
N ALA A 24 14.53 3.48 -1.19
CA ALA A 24 13.59 4.35 -1.91
C ALA A 24 12.29 3.58 -2.23
N ALA A 25 11.14 4.23 -2.03
CA ALA A 25 9.84 3.60 -2.17
C ALA A 25 9.65 2.96 -3.56
N ASP A 26 10.03 3.68 -4.63
CA ASP A 26 9.93 3.18 -6.01
C ASP A 26 10.73 1.89 -6.24
N GLN A 27 11.89 1.74 -5.59
CA GLN A 27 12.70 0.52 -5.70
C GLN A 27 12.00 -0.68 -5.07
N VAL A 28 11.38 -0.49 -3.91
CA VAL A 28 10.61 -1.54 -3.21
C VAL A 28 9.38 -1.92 -4.02
N VAL A 29 8.63 -0.94 -4.53
CA VAL A 29 7.45 -1.17 -5.40
C VAL A 29 7.85 -1.94 -6.65
N ALA A 30 8.91 -1.52 -7.34
CA ALA A 30 9.39 -2.20 -8.54
C ALA A 30 9.87 -3.63 -8.24
N ALA A 31 10.58 -3.84 -7.12
CA ALA A 31 11.03 -5.17 -6.71
C ALA A 31 9.84 -6.09 -6.36
N TYR A 32 8.85 -5.58 -5.65
CA TYR A 32 7.63 -6.30 -5.31
C TYR A 32 6.87 -6.73 -6.57
N PHE A 33 6.69 -5.82 -7.52
CA PHE A 33 6.02 -6.13 -8.79
C PHE A 33 6.81 -7.07 -9.71
N ARG A 34 8.13 -7.12 -9.60
CA ARG A 34 8.96 -8.13 -10.29
C ARG A 34 8.77 -9.52 -9.68
N ARG A 35 8.63 -9.61 -8.35
CA ARG A 35 8.39 -10.86 -7.60
C ARG A 35 6.96 -11.40 -7.81
N ASN A 36 5.98 -10.51 -7.95
CA ASN A 36 4.57 -10.84 -8.14
C ASN A 36 4.18 -10.58 -9.62
N ARG A 37 4.56 -11.50 -10.52
CA ARG A 37 4.32 -11.36 -11.98
C ARG A 37 2.86 -11.58 -12.36
N GLU A 38 2.08 -12.21 -11.49
CA GLU A 38 0.65 -12.46 -11.61
C GLU A 38 -0.21 -11.19 -11.58
N LEU A 39 0.29 -10.11 -10.96
CA LEU A 39 -0.42 -8.83 -10.96
C LEU A 39 -0.45 -8.25 -12.38
N GLY A 40 -1.65 -8.01 -12.91
CA GLY A 40 -1.84 -7.31 -14.17
C GLY A 40 -1.50 -5.81 -14.09
N HIS A 41 -1.42 -5.12 -15.24
CA HIS A 41 -1.07 -3.70 -15.28
C HIS A 41 -2.03 -2.82 -14.45
N GLY A 42 -3.34 -3.03 -14.56
CA GLY A 42 -4.33 -2.29 -13.78
C GLY A 42 -4.21 -2.53 -12.28
N GLU A 43 -3.99 -3.78 -11.88
CA GLU A 43 -3.79 -4.18 -10.49
C GLU A 43 -2.54 -3.53 -9.88
N ARG A 44 -1.42 -3.52 -10.63
CA ARG A 44 -0.20 -2.81 -10.23
C ARG A 44 -0.45 -1.33 -10.04
N GLY A 45 -1.17 -0.70 -10.98
CA GLY A 45 -1.53 0.72 -10.90
C GLY A 45 -2.29 1.04 -9.62
N PHE A 46 -3.35 0.29 -9.33
CA PHE A 46 -4.14 0.47 -8.12
C PHE A 46 -3.34 0.26 -6.83
N VAL A 47 -2.56 -0.85 -6.76
CA VAL A 47 -1.74 -1.15 -5.59
C VAL A 47 -0.72 -0.03 -5.34
N ALA A 48 -0.02 0.41 -6.39
CA ALA A 48 0.94 1.51 -6.26
C ALA A 48 0.24 2.80 -5.81
N GLU A 49 -0.86 3.18 -6.46
CA GLU A 49 -1.61 4.38 -6.12
C GLU A 49 -2.05 4.38 -4.65
N LEU A 50 -2.65 3.29 -4.19
CA LEU A 50 -3.15 3.16 -2.83
C LEU A 50 -2.01 3.27 -1.80
N VAL A 51 -0.88 2.61 -2.05
CA VAL A 51 0.24 2.59 -1.12
C VAL A 51 0.94 3.95 -1.09
N PHE A 52 1.14 4.60 -2.25
CA PHE A 52 1.66 5.96 -2.30
C PHE A 52 0.70 6.99 -1.69
N ALA A 53 -0.61 6.79 -1.80
CA ALA A 53 -1.60 7.63 -1.15
C ALA A 53 -1.46 7.56 0.39
N VAL A 54 -1.10 6.40 0.94
CA VAL A 54 -0.73 6.26 2.36
C VAL A 54 0.56 7.00 2.67
N LEU A 55 1.63 6.79 1.88
CA LEU A 55 2.93 7.42 2.14
C LEU A 55 2.83 8.96 2.15
N ARG A 56 2.10 9.54 1.20
CA ARG A 56 1.90 11.00 1.10
C ARG A 56 1.08 11.59 2.25
N ARG A 57 0.18 10.81 2.86
CA ARG A 57 -0.75 11.28 3.90
C ARG A 57 -0.56 10.59 5.25
N LYS A 58 0.60 9.95 5.47
CA LYS A 58 0.85 9.05 6.60
C LYS A 58 0.48 9.65 7.95
N ARG A 59 0.87 10.90 8.22
CA ARG A 59 0.58 11.60 9.49
C ARG A 59 -0.92 11.84 9.71
N SER A 60 -1.65 12.23 8.65
CA SER A 60 -3.10 12.45 8.73
C SER A 60 -3.85 11.14 8.93
N LEU A 61 -3.49 10.09 8.19
CA LEU A 61 -4.07 8.76 8.34
C LEU A 61 -3.78 8.15 9.71
N ALA A 62 -2.56 8.33 10.22
CA ALA A 62 -2.17 7.91 11.57
C ALA A 62 -3.07 8.51 12.66
N ALA A 63 -3.40 9.80 12.54
CA ALA A 63 -4.33 10.46 13.45
C ALA A 63 -5.74 9.85 13.39
N ARG A 64 -6.21 9.49 12.18
CA ARG A 64 -7.51 8.80 11.99
C ARG A 64 -7.52 7.37 12.53
N CYS A 65 -6.37 6.71 12.59
CA CYS A 65 -6.23 5.37 13.16
C CYS A 65 -6.11 5.35 14.70
N ALA A 66 -6.23 6.51 15.37
CA ALA A 66 -6.14 6.65 16.82
C ALA A 66 -4.89 6.00 17.44
N GLY A 67 -3.76 6.04 16.72
CA GLY A 67 -2.48 5.49 17.18
C GLY A 67 -2.24 4.00 16.88
N ASP A 68 -3.25 3.25 16.40
CA ASP A 68 -3.06 1.86 15.97
C ASP A 68 -2.57 1.82 14.50
N LEU A 69 -1.25 1.87 14.35
CA LEU A 69 -0.55 1.96 13.07
C LEU A 69 -0.30 0.58 12.47
N ASN A 70 -1.37 -0.07 12.04
CA ASN A 70 -1.29 -1.27 11.21
C ASN A 70 -1.40 -0.91 9.71
N SER A 71 -0.60 -1.55 8.85
CA SER A 71 -0.67 -1.39 7.39
C SER A 71 -2.10 -1.47 6.86
N ARG A 72 -2.87 -2.46 7.33
CA ARG A 72 -4.28 -2.63 6.96
C ARG A 72 -5.13 -1.42 7.31
N ARG A 73 -4.99 -0.89 8.53
CA ARG A 73 -5.76 0.26 9.00
C ARG A 73 -5.42 1.52 8.21
N LEU A 74 -4.14 1.73 7.90
CA LEU A 74 -3.69 2.85 7.07
C LEU A 74 -4.26 2.78 5.65
N LEU A 75 -4.27 1.59 5.05
CA LEU A 75 -4.85 1.36 3.71
C LEU A 75 -6.37 1.56 3.71
N LEU A 76 -7.08 1.03 4.70
CA LEU A 76 -8.53 1.24 4.84
C LEU A 76 -8.86 2.72 5.05
N ALA A 77 -8.09 3.41 5.89
CA ALA A 77 -8.25 4.84 6.10
C ALA A 77 -8.01 5.62 4.80
N ALA A 78 -7.04 5.23 3.97
CA ALA A 78 -6.77 5.87 2.68
C ALA A 78 -7.87 5.65 1.64
N LEU A 79 -8.57 4.51 1.66
CA LEU A 79 -9.74 4.25 0.80
C LEU A 79 -11.00 5.00 1.24
N ALA A 80 -11.10 5.33 2.53
CA ALA A 80 -12.20 6.11 3.09
C ALA A 80 -11.95 7.63 3.06
N CYS A 81 -10.88 8.09 2.38
CA CYS A 81 -10.54 9.50 2.17
C CYS A 81 -10.74 9.87 0.71
#